data_AF-A0ABD3N5H1-F1
#
_entry.id   AF-A0ABD3N5H1-F1
#
_cell.length_a   1.000
_cell.length_b   1.000
_cell.length_c   1.000
_cell.angle_alpha   90.00
_cell.angle_beta   90.00
_cell.angle_gamma   90.00
#
_symmetry.space_group_name_H-M   'P 1'
#
loop_
_entity.id
_entity.type
_entity.pdbx_description
1 polymer ?
#
loop_
_entity_poly.entity_id
_entity_poly.type
_entity_poly.pdbx_seq_one_letter_code
_entity_poly.pdbx_strand_id
1 'polypeptide(L)'
;MSTAITSTRRALLSPTIPRSCCLRISNARSFSKRPRHAERDLFTPSPFAKSDTIPINDELVAHRELKEDNAYGMRRYLLLPRNELDLYDAATIANGQILASIHANQNMMFGMKLHNQQSSEDTNVSFTDHLNICGPLLDLAKEDASINGQQPQALCALHGLCGWVKDCLENNGEGSKVLDVLMTEYSESNNINNNKVDKEEDSKHSDNHSKETKKIQNPRSRQRIQNKSKAYTIQSESQRLLQLSAVKAIATNTPRPGHSILGMGTYRDGRLPWIHLGWEYTQLSSPWDESCRCGLEELMVYKSRDGEVGAIEHLAHREESYLRSAGGAMARVFFV
;
A
#
# COMPACT_ATOMS: atom_id res chain seq x y z
N MET A 1 -33.51 -50.29 12.85
CA MET A 1 -34.98 -50.31 12.66
C MET A 1 -35.33 -49.16 11.74
N SER A 2 -35.87 -49.49 10.58
CA SER A 2 -36.26 -48.59 9.49
C SER A 2 -37.45 -47.70 9.87
N THR A 3 -37.46 -46.47 9.35
CA THR A 3 -38.63 -45.89 8.67
C THR A 3 -38.20 -44.76 7.75
N ALA A 4 -38.51 -44.93 6.46
CA ALA A 4 -38.42 -43.93 5.42
C ALA A 4 -39.75 -43.17 5.32
N ILE A 5 -39.73 -41.89 4.95
CA ILE A 5 -40.93 -41.16 4.48
C ILE A 5 -40.58 -40.42 3.19
N THR A 6 -41.30 -40.83 2.16
CA THR A 6 -41.36 -40.32 0.79
C THR A 6 -42.42 -39.21 0.72
N SER A 7 -42.18 -38.09 0.03
CA SER A 7 -43.26 -37.25 -0.52
C SER A 7 -42.74 -36.31 -1.62
N THR A 8 -42.87 -36.67 -2.90
CA THR A 8 -43.93 -36.35 -3.88
C THR A 8 -43.61 -35.12 -4.74
N ARG A 9 -43.26 -35.40 -6.01
CA ARG A 9 -43.18 -34.47 -7.14
C ARG A 9 -44.55 -33.88 -7.48
N ARG A 10 -44.58 -32.64 -7.95
CA ARG A 10 -45.62 -32.14 -8.85
C ARG A 10 -45.00 -31.28 -9.96
N ALA A 11 -45.09 -31.78 -11.19
CA ALA A 11 -44.93 -31.02 -12.43
C ALA A 11 -46.29 -30.45 -12.85
N LEU A 12 -46.29 -29.47 -13.76
CA LEU A 12 -47.29 -29.10 -14.81
C LEU A 12 -47.03 -27.61 -15.15
N LEU A 13 -46.36 -27.31 -16.26
CA LEU A 13 -46.89 -27.01 -17.61
C LEU A 13 -47.46 -25.58 -17.80
N SER A 14 -46.97 -24.98 -18.88
CA SER A 14 -47.08 -23.64 -19.48
C SER A 14 -48.49 -23.18 -19.90
N PRO A 15 -48.67 -21.90 -20.34
CA PRO A 15 -48.66 -21.68 -21.80
C PRO A 15 -48.06 -20.34 -22.29
N THR A 16 -47.66 -20.43 -23.56
CA THR A 16 -47.33 -19.44 -24.58
C THR A 16 -48.48 -18.50 -24.95
N ILE A 17 -48.18 -17.23 -25.27
CA ILE A 17 -49.07 -16.30 -26.03
C ILE A 17 -48.22 -15.50 -27.06
N PRO A 18 -48.75 -15.15 -28.24
CA PRO A 18 -47.97 -14.88 -29.45
C PRO A 18 -47.94 -13.40 -29.92
N ARG A 19 -46.96 -13.15 -30.80
CA ARG A 19 -46.94 -12.32 -32.04
C ARG A 19 -47.45 -10.86 -32.06
N SER A 20 -46.54 -10.02 -32.58
CA SER A 20 -46.71 -9.07 -33.69
C SER A 20 -47.56 -7.81 -33.48
N CYS A 21 -46.91 -6.64 -33.58
CA CYS A 21 -47.49 -5.52 -34.34
C CYS A 21 -46.44 -4.48 -34.77
N CYS A 22 -46.34 -4.32 -36.09
CA CYS A 22 -46.22 -3.08 -36.86
C CYS A 22 -45.04 -2.12 -36.63
N LEU A 23 -44.12 -2.20 -37.60
CA LEU A 23 -43.43 -1.08 -38.23
C LEU A 23 -44.31 0.18 -38.37
N ARG A 24 -43.82 1.30 -37.83
CA ARG A 24 -44.10 2.64 -38.36
C ARG A 24 -42.80 3.42 -38.46
N ILE A 25 -42.36 3.59 -39.70
CA ILE A 25 -41.33 4.53 -40.10
C ILE A 25 -42.01 5.90 -40.16
N SER A 26 -41.67 6.78 -39.23
CA SER A 26 -41.99 8.21 -39.32
C SER A 26 -40.70 9.00 -39.25
N ASN A 27 -40.30 9.52 -40.40
CA ASN A 27 -39.25 10.51 -40.59
C ASN A 27 -39.62 11.79 -39.84
N ALA A 28 -39.00 12.01 -38.68
CA ALA A 28 -38.93 13.31 -38.05
C ALA A 28 -37.46 13.72 -38.00
N ARG A 29 -37.13 14.77 -38.77
CA ARG A 29 -35.86 15.52 -38.64
C ARG A 29 -35.83 16.14 -37.24
N SER A 30 -35.32 15.40 -36.27
CA SER A 30 -34.95 15.96 -34.98
C SER A 30 -33.57 16.60 -35.13
N PHE A 31 -33.50 17.89 -34.77
CA PHE A 31 -32.25 18.57 -34.54
C PHE A 31 -31.31 17.66 -33.74
N SER A 32 -30.11 17.40 -34.26
CA SER A 32 -29.09 16.63 -33.59
C SER A 32 -28.70 17.34 -32.29
N LYS A 33 -29.43 17.04 -31.21
CA LYS A 33 -28.89 17.15 -29.88
C LYS A 33 -27.67 16.24 -29.91
N ARG A 34 -26.48 16.85 -29.91
CA ARG A 34 -25.22 16.13 -29.67
C ARG A 34 -25.52 15.14 -28.54
N PRO A 35 -25.21 13.84 -28.68
CA PRO A 35 -25.36 12.92 -27.58
C PRO A 35 -24.64 13.57 -26.41
N ARG A 36 -25.40 13.94 -25.36
CA ARG A 36 -24.79 14.30 -24.08
C ARG A 36 -23.83 13.16 -23.84
N HIS A 37 -22.54 13.48 -23.68
CA HIS A 37 -21.56 12.51 -23.24
C HIS A 37 -22.24 11.77 -22.09
N ALA A 38 -22.67 10.54 -22.33
CA ALA A 38 -23.22 9.69 -21.30
C ALA A 38 -22.12 9.70 -20.25
N GLU A 39 -22.42 10.26 -19.07
CA GLU A 39 -21.50 10.35 -17.96
C GLU A 39 -20.87 8.97 -17.79
N ARG A 40 -19.61 8.86 -18.25
CA ARG A 40 -18.87 7.60 -18.26
C ARG A 40 -18.27 7.34 -16.89
N ASP A 41 -18.98 7.71 -15.83
CA ASP A 41 -18.68 7.25 -14.49
C ASP A 41 -19.58 6.05 -14.21
N LEU A 42 -19.40 5.00 -15.03
CA LEU A 42 -19.83 3.64 -14.74
C LEU A 42 -18.89 3.05 -13.66
N PHE A 43 -18.67 3.79 -12.58
CA PHE A 43 -18.04 3.23 -11.40
C PHE A 43 -19.06 2.31 -10.76
N THR A 44 -18.69 1.05 -10.59
CA THR A 44 -19.53 0.10 -9.87
C THR A 44 -19.60 0.61 -8.42
N PRO A 45 -20.80 0.89 -7.88
CA PRO A 45 -20.93 1.30 -6.49
C PRO A 45 -20.35 0.19 -5.60
N SER A 46 -19.78 0.58 -4.47
CA SER A 46 -19.24 -0.37 -3.51
C SER A 46 -20.28 -1.40 -3.09
N PRO A 47 -19.92 -2.70 -2.97
CA PRO A 47 -20.82 -3.69 -2.41
C PRO A 47 -21.27 -3.30 -0.99
N PHE A 48 -20.47 -2.48 -0.31
CA PHE A 48 -20.73 -1.91 1.01
C PHE A 48 -21.49 -0.58 0.97
N ALA A 49 -21.96 -0.12 -0.19
CA ALA A 49 -22.76 1.10 -0.26
C ALA A 49 -24.18 0.94 0.35
N LYS A 50 -24.59 -0.30 0.66
CA LYS A 50 -25.91 -0.60 1.23
C LYS A 50 -25.99 -0.41 2.74
N SER A 51 -24.86 -0.50 3.43
CA SER A 51 -24.77 -0.41 4.89
C SER A 51 -23.42 0.14 5.28
N ASP A 52 -23.41 1.13 6.17
CA ASP A 52 -22.18 1.67 6.74
C ASP A 52 -21.58 0.71 7.77
N THR A 53 -22.35 -0.26 8.28
CA THR A 53 -21.89 -1.29 9.19
C THR A 53 -21.77 -2.63 8.48
N ILE A 54 -20.63 -3.30 8.67
CA ILE A 54 -20.28 -4.56 8.03
C ILE A 54 -19.83 -5.53 9.12
N PRO A 55 -20.61 -6.59 9.42
CA PRO A 55 -20.23 -7.55 10.44
C PRO A 55 -18.98 -8.32 9.99
N ILE A 56 -17.96 -8.37 10.85
CA ILE A 56 -16.76 -9.15 10.59
C ILE A 56 -16.89 -10.53 11.23
N ASN A 57 -17.26 -10.55 12.52
CA ASN A 57 -17.52 -11.77 13.29
C ASN A 57 -18.55 -11.47 14.40
N ASP A 58 -18.72 -12.38 15.34
CA ASP A 58 -19.69 -12.24 16.43
C ASP A 58 -19.33 -11.10 17.41
N GLU A 59 -18.06 -10.72 17.47
CA GLU A 59 -17.52 -9.75 18.45
C GLU A 59 -17.16 -8.41 17.82
N LEU A 60 -17.04 -8.33 16.50
CA LEU A 60 -16.45 -7.20 15.79
C LEU A 60 -17.30 -6.78 14.59
N VAL A 61 -17.41 -5.47 14.42
CA VAL A 61 -18.03 -4.84 13.25
C VAL A 61 -17.09 -3.79 12.67
N ALA A 62 -17.05 -3.70 11.35
CA ALA A 62 -16.45 -2.57 10.65
C ALA A 62 -17.52 -1.50 10.39
N HIS A 63 -17.24 -0.28 10.79
CA HIS A 63 -18.01 0.90 10.41
C HIS A 63 -17.26 1.70 9.34
N ARG A 64 -17.92 2.01 8.25
CA ARG A 64 -17.39 2.73 7.09
C ARG A 64 -17.87 4.18 7.13
N GLU A 65 -16.96 5.09 7.41
CA GLU A 65 -17.20 6.53 7.40
C GLU A 65 -16.77 7.13 6.05
N LEU A 66 -17.69 7.78 5.34
CA LEU A 66 -17.41 8.55 4.12
C LEU A 66 -17.14 10.01 4.52
N LYS A 67 -15.95 10.54 4.22
CA LYS A 67 -15.61 11.95 4.54
C LYS A 67 -16.15 12.95 3.51
N GLU A 68 -16.48 12.48 2.32
CA GLU A 68 -16.97 13.29 1.21
C GLU A 68 -18.25 12.64 0.66
N ASP A 69 -19.19 13.44 0.17
CA ASP A 69 -20.45 12.98 -0.44
C ASP A 69 -20.23 12.15 -1.74
N ASN A 70 -18.97 11.98 -2.15
CA ASN A 70 -18.61 11.12 -3.26
C ASN A 70 -18.52 9.67 -2.77
N ALA A 71 -19.30 8.78 -3.40
CA ALA A 71 -19.28 7.33 -3.15
C ALA A 71 -17.87 6.70 -3.30
N TYR A 72 -16.95 7.38 -4.00
CA TYR A 72 -15.57 6.97 -4.20
C TYR A 72 -14.51 7.91 -3.58
N GLY A 73 -14.95 8.86 -2.75
CA GLY A 73 -14.09 9.80 -2.04
C GLY A 73 -13.25 9.15 -0.95
N MET A 74 -12.71 9.95 -0.03
CA MET A 74 -11.94 9.45 1.11
C MET A 74 -12.84 8.68 2.08
N ARG A 75 -12.43 7.45 2.38
CA ARG A 75 -13.13 6.50 3.24
C ARG A 75 -12.28 6.19 4.45
N ARG A 76 -12.93 5.98 5.59
CA ARG A 76 -12.30 5.53 6.81
C ARG A 76 -13.06 4.34 7.33
N TYR A 77 -12.36 3.25 7.55
CA TYR A 77 -12.93 2.06 8.16
C TYR A 77 -12.50 2.04 9.62
N LEU A 78 -13.47 1.86 10.50
CA LEU A 78 -13.31 1.80 11.94
C LEU A 78 -13.70 0.40 12.38
N LEU A 79 -12.82 -0.27 13.11
CA LEU A 79 -13.16 -1.52 13.76
C LEU A 79 -13.67 -1.23 15.16
N LEU A 80 -14.88 -1.71 15.45
CA LEU A 80 -15.59 -1.48 16.70
C LEU A 80 -16.01 -2.83 17.30
N PRO A 81 -16.08 -2.96 18.63
CA PRO A 81 -16.73 -4.08 19.27
C PRO A 81 -18.21 -4.13 18.86
N ARG A 82 -18.73 -5.33 18.65
CA ARG A 82 -20.15 -5.55 18.34
C ARG A 82 -20.99 -5.22 19.57
N ASN A 83 -21.98 -4.35 19.39
CA ASN A 83 -22.97 -4.03 20.42
C ASN A 83 -24.30 -4.71 20.06
N GLU A 84 -25.01 -5.27 21.04
CA GLU A 84 -26.26 -6.02 20.81
C GLU A 84 -27.35 -5.21 20.09
N LEU A 85 -27.28 -3.88 20.18
CA LEU A 85 -28.25 -2.97 19.60
C LEU A 85 -27.91 -2.52 18.17
N ASP A 86 -26.72 -2.85 17.65
CA ASP A 86 -26.20 -2.41 16.33
C ASP A 86 -26.32 -0.88 16.05
N LEU A 87 -26.57 -0.07 17.10
CA LEU A 87 -26.73 1.37 17.04
C LEU A 87 -25.38 2.03 17.35
N TYR A 88 -24.59 2.25 16.31
CA TYR A 88 -23.36 3.03 16.37
C TYR A 88 -23.69 4.49 16.12
N ASP A 89 -23.99 5.21 17.20
CA ASP A 89 -24.12 6.65 17.14
C ASP A 89 -22.74 7.34 17.12
N ALA A 90 -22.73 8.60 16.70
CA ALA A 90 -21.52 9.42 16.72
C ALA A 90 -20.90 9.53 18.13
N ALA A 91 -21.70 9.37 19.19
CA ALA A 91 -21.24 9.38 20.56
C ALA A 91 -20.40 8.14 20.91
N THR A 92 -20.79 6.95 20.47
CA THR A 92 -20.02 5.71 20.66
C THR A 92 -18.66 5.78 19.97
N ILE A 93 -18.62 6.35 18.76
CA ILE A 93 -17.37 6.62 18.04
C ILE A 93 -16.51 7.65 18.80
N ALA A 94 -17.13 8.70 19.34
CA ALA A 94 -16.45 9.73 20.13
C ALA A 94 -15.92 9.22 21.48
N ASN A 95 -16.59 8.24 22.08
CA ASN A 95 -16.22 7.64 23.37
C ASN A 95 -14.96 6.75 23.29
N GLY A 96 -14.31 6.64 22.13
CA GLY A 96 -12.98 6.06 22.00
C GLY A 96 -12.93 4.53 22.02
N GLN A 97 -14.05 3.84 21.76
CA GLN A 97 -14.07 2.37 21.62
C GLN A 97 -13.56 1.88 20.26
N ILE A 98 -12.82 2.72 19.52
CA ILE A 98 -12.21 2.33 18.25
C ILE A 98 -11.08 1.36 18.57
N LEU A 99 -11.13 0.16 18.02
CA LEU A 99 -10.06 -0.83 18.18
C LEU A 99 -8.95 -0.56 17.17
N ALA A 100 -9.33 -0.40 15.90
CA ALA A 100 -8.43 -0.11 14.79
C ALA A 100 -9.09 0.81 13.76
N SER A 101 -8.28 1.48 12.94
CA SER A 101 -8.77 2.23 11.80
C SER A 101 -7.83 2.12 10.61
N ILE A 102 -8.37 2.15 9.39
CA ILE A 102 -7.61 2.30 8.15
C ILE A 102 -8.31 3.31 7.25
N HIS A 103 -7.54 4.11 6.52
CA HIS A 103 -8.06 5.01 5.50
C HIS A 103 -7.93 4.39 4.12
N ALA A 104 -8.87 4.70 3.24
CA ALA A 104 -8.77 4.39 1.81
C ALA A 104 -9.21 5.58 0.97
N ASN A 105 -8.53 5.79 -0.16
CA ASN A 105 -8.91 6.72 -1.19
C ASN A 105 -8.69 6.04 -2.55
N GLN A 106 -9.76 5.87 -3.31
CA GLN A 106 -9.75 5.06 -4.53
C GLN A 106 -9.22 3.64 -4.27
N ASN A 107 -8.16 3.22 -4.96
CA ASN A 107 -7.49 1.93 -4.76
C ASN A 107 -6.31 1.99 -3.78
N MET A 108 -6.08 3.12 -3.11
CA MET A 108 -4.98 3.33 -2.19
C MET A 108 -5.47 3.26 -0.74
N MET A 109 -4.85 2.43 0.09
CA MET A 109 -5.10 2.33 1.53
C MET A 109 -3.91 2.91 2.30
N PHE A 110 -4.13 3.49 3.48
CA PHE A 110 -3.07 4.09 4.27
C PHE A 110 -3.49 4.33 5.72
N GLY A 111 -2.51 4.55 6.59
CA GLY A 111 -2.75 5.01 7.95
C GLY A 111 -3.48 3.99 8.82
N MET A 112 -3.14 2.71 8.66
CA MET A 112 -3.60 1.67 9.58
C MET A 112 -3.10 2.00 10.98
N LYS A 113 -4.01 2.08 11.96
CA LYS A 113 -3.68 2.39 13.35
C LYS A 113 -4.51 1.53 14.29
N LEU A 114 -3.85 0.96 15.29
CA LEU A 114 -4.49 0.37 16.47
C LEU A 114 -4.70 1.47 17.52
N HIS A 115 -5.92 1.61 18.02
CA HIS A 115 -6.31 2.68 18.96
C HIS A 115 -6.49 2.17 20.39
N ASN A 116 -6.57 0.85 20.60
CA ASN A 116 -6.73 0.26 21.93
C ASN A 116 -5.41 0.24 22.71
N GLN A 117 -4.94 1.44 23.07
CA GLN A 117 -3.79 1.70 23.95
C GLN A 117 -4.28 2.43 25.20
N GLN A 118 -5.33 1.93 25.86
CA GLN A 118 -5.69 2.46 27.18
C GLN A 118 -4.64 2.02 28.21
N SER A 119 -3.58 2.84 28.30
CA SER A 119 -2.99 3.34 29.54
C SER A 119 -2.51 2.34 30.59
N SER A 120 -2.03 1.17 30.20
CA SER A 120 -1.13 0.40 31.07
C SER A 120 0.26 0.43 30.47
N GLU A 121 1.21 1.07 31.16
CA GLU A 121 2.58 1.31 30.69
C GLU A 121 3.40 0.03 30.41
N ASP A 122 2.83 -1.17 30.66
CA ASP A 122 3.55 -2.45 30.62
C ASP A 122 2.97 -3.49 29.65
N THR A 123 1.88 -3.22 28.93
CA THR A 123 1.35 -4.22 27.98
C THR A 123 2.07 -4.10 26.64
N ASN A 124 3.11 -4.91 26.48
CA ASN A 124 3.71 -5.24 25.20
C ASN A 124 2.62 -5.91 24.33
N VAL A 125 1.83 -5.11 23.60
CA VAL A 125 0.74 -5.59 22.75
C VAL A 125 1.34 -6.60 21.80
N SER A 126 0.84 -7.84 21.84
CA SER A 126 1.40 -8.89 21.00
C SER A 126 1.19 -8.49 19.55
N PHE A 127 2.22 -8.64 18.73
CA PHE A 127 2.09 -8.50 17.28
C PHE A 127 0.92 -9.35 16.72
N THR A 128 0.66 -10.49 17.34
CA THR A 128 -0.48 -11.37 17.03
C THR A 128 -1.81 -10.63 17.18
N ASP A 129 -1.96 -9.81 18.21
CA ASP A 129 -3.18 -9.01 18.43
C ASP A 129 -3.32 -7.96 17.33
N HIS A 130 -2.22 -7.32 16.94
CA HIS A 130 -2.22 -6.34 15.86
C HIS A 130 -2.68 -6.97 14.53
N LEU A 131 -2.17 -8.17 14.19
CA LEU A 131 -2.60 -8.90 13.01
C LEU A 131 -4.05 -9.36 13.07
N ASN A 132 -4.49 -9.90 14.21
CA ASN A 132 -5.84 -10.43 14.38
C ASN A 132 -6.90 -9.33 14.29
N ILE A 133 -6.59 -8.14 14.83
CA ILE A 133 -7.49 -7.00 14.85
C ILE A 133 -7.47 -6.28 13.49
N CYS A 134 -6.29 -5.92 12.98
CA CYS A 134 -6.18 -5.11 11.76
C CYS A 134 -6.41 -5.91 10.47
N GLY A 135 -6.19 -7.24 10.51
CA GLY A 135 -6.29 -8.10 9.34
C GLY A 135 -7.67 -8.08 8.68
N PRO A 136 -8.76 -8.40 9.39
CA PRO A 136 -10.11 -8.36 8.82
C PRO A 136 -10.50 -6.98 8.28
N LEU A 137 -10.06 -5.91 8.95
CA LEU A 137 -10.29 -4.54 8.50
C LEU A 137 -9.57 -4.25 7.17
N LEU A 138 -8.36 -4.78 7.00
CA LEU A 138 -7.59 -4.68 5.76
C LEU A 138 -8.25 -5.46 4.62
N ASP A 139 -8.77 -6.67 4.85
CA ASP A 139 -9.48 -7.43 3.80
C ASP A 139 -10.66 -6.64 3.24
N LEU A 140 -11.44 -6.04 4.13
CA LEU A 140 -12.59 -5.24 3.77
C LEU A 140 -12.19 -3.99 2.98
N ALA A 141 -11.13 -3.30 3.41
CA ALA A 141 -10.57 -2.17 2.67
C ALA A 141 -9.99 -2.59 1.31
N LYS A 142 -9.36 -3.77 1.21
CA LYS A 142 -8.84 -4.35 -0.03
C LYS A 142 -9.95 -4.67 -1.01
N GLU A 143 -11.02 -5.32 -0.55
CA GLU A 143 -12.17 -5.65 -1.37
C GLU A 143 -12.81 -4.38 -1.94
N ASP A 144 -13.00 -3.36 -1.09
CA ASP A 144 -13.51 -2.07 -1.54
C ASP A 144 -12.54 -1.35 -2.50
N ALA A 145 -11.24 -1.35 -2.22
CA ALA A 145 -10.24 -0.78 -3.13
C ALA A 145 -10.22 -1.45 -4.52
N SER A 146 -10.68 -2.71 -4.60
CA SER A 146 -10.64 -3.53 -5.83
C SER A 146 -11.88 -3.40 -6.74
N ILE A 147 -12.97 -2.78 -6.27
CA ILE A 147 -14.30 -2.81 -6.92
C ILE A 147 -14.27 -2.47 -8.42
N ASN A 148 -13.42 -1.53 -8.82
CA ASN A 148 -13.36 -1.05 -10.21
C ASN A 148 -12.26 -1.70 -11.04
N GLY A 149 -11.86 -2.93 -10.67
CA GLY A 149 -10.78 -3.67 -11.32
C GLY A 149 -9.42 -2.98 -11.19
N GLN A 150 -9.30 -2.05 -10.24
CA GLN A 150 -8.04 -1.40 -9.90
C GLN A 150 -7.28 -2.30 -8.95
N GLN A 151 -5.96 -2.39 -9.13
CA GLN A 151 -5.10 -3.13 -8.20
C GLN A 151 -5.04 -2.37 -6.87
N PRO A 152 -5.45 -2.98 -5.74
CA PRO A 152 -5.30 -2.37 -4.43
C PRO A 152 -3.83 -2.13 -4.12
N GLN A 153 -3.57 -1.00 -3.47
CA GLN A 153 -2.25 -0.57 -3.04
C GLN A 153 -2.35 -0.03 -1.63
N ALA A 154 -1.26 -0.10 -0.88
CA ALA A 154 -1.15 0.57 0.40
C ALA A 154 0.07 1.48 0.48
N LEU A 155 -0.03 2.52 1.31
CA LEU A 155 1.08 3.35 1.72
C LEU A 155 1.24 3.19 3.22
N CYS A 156 2.42 2.75 3.65
CA CYS A 156 2.79 2.72 5.05
C CYS A 156 3.96 3.66 5.31
N ALA A 157 3.85 4.42 6.38
CA ALA A 157 4.96 5.17 6.92
C ALA A 157 6.01 4.22 7.49
N LEU A 158 7.29 4.46 7.22
CA LEU A 158 8.37 3.68 7.85
C LEU A 158 8.76 4.31 9.19
N HIS A 159 7.83 4.29 10.14
CA HIS A 159 8.13 4.76 11.49
C HIS A 159 9.31 3.98 12.07
N GLY A 160 10.13 4.63 12.90
CA GLY A 160 11.33 3.99 13.47
C GLY A 160 12.56 3.99 12.54
N LEU A 161 12.41 4.28 11.24
CA LEU A 161 13.54 4.33 10.31
C LEU A 161 14.65 5.29 10.77
N CYS A 162 14.29 6.49 11.25
CA CYS A 162 15.31 7.44 11.75
C CYS A 162 16.06 6.89 12.96
N GLY A 163 15.36 6.21 13.88
CA GLY A 163 15.96 5.57 15.06
C GLY A 163 16.92 4.46 14.65
N TRP A 164 16.47 3.53 13.80
CA TRP A 164 17.30 2.45 13.29
C TRP A 164 18.55 2.96 12.56
N VAL A 165 18.41 3.95 11.67
CA VAL A 165 19.56 4.55 10.97
C VAL A 165 20.52 5.20 11.97
N LYS A 166 20.00 5.87 13.00
CA LYS A 166 20.82 6.48 14.06
C LYS A 166 21.60 5.41 14.82
N ASP A 167 20.98 4.31 15.22
CA ASP A 167 21.63 3.21 15.93
C ASP A 167 22.73 2.57 15.07
N CYS A 168 22.46 2.34 13.78
CA CYS A 168 23.49 1.87 12.85
C CYS A 168 24.65 2.87 12.71
N LEU A 169 24.38 4.19 12.68
CA LEU A 169 25.43 5.21 12.62
C LEU A 169 26.31 5.24 13.88
N GLU A 170 25.72 5.02 15.06
CA GLU A 170 26.45 4.91 16.33
C GLU A 170 27.33 3.64 16.37
N ASN A 171 26.88 2.56 15.72
CA ASN A 171 27.62 1.31 15.56
C ASN A 171 28.48 1.24 14.28
N ASN A 172 28.99 2.39 13.79
CA ASN A 172 29.88 2.47 12.61
C ASN A 172 29.34 1.82 11.32
N GLY A 173 28.02 1.81 11.12
CA GLY A 173 27.35 1.22 9.97
C GLY A 173 26.92 -0.23 10.16
N GLU A 174 27.20 -0.84 11.31
CA GLU A 174 26.75 -2.21 11.62
C GLU A 174 25.22 -2.32 11.51
N GLY A 175 24.75 -3.38 10.86
CA GLY A 175 23.33 -3.63 10.61
C GLY A 175 22.77 -3.08 9.29
N SER A 176 23.52 -2.24 8.56
CA SER A 176 23.10 -1.71 7.25
C SER A 176 24.21 -1.79 6.21
N LYS A 177 23.96 -2.47 5.08
CA LYS A 177 24.94 -2.54 3.98
C LYS A 177 25.06 -1.20 3.26
N VAL A 178 23.98 -0.43 3.23
CA VAL A 178 23.99 0.92 2.64
C VAL A 178 24.85 1.87 3.47
N LEU A 179 24.73 1.85 4.81
CA LEU A 179 25.58 2.66 5.67
C LEU A 179 27.03 2.18 5.66
N ASP A 180 27.27 0.88 5.64
CA ASP A 180 28.62 0.32 5.47
C ASP A 180 29.29 0.93 4.23
N VAL A 181 28.66 0.83 3.05
CA VAL A 181 29.18 1.45 1.80
C VAL A 181 29.36 2.97 1.89
N LEU A 182 28.51 3.68 2.64
CA LEU A 182 28.66 5.13 2.83
C LEU A 182 29.81 5.48 3.79
N MET A 183 30.07 4.64 4.79
CA MET A 183 31.02 4.88 5.86
C MET A 183 32.42 4.38 5.51
N THR A 184 32.55 3.23 4.83
CA THR A 184 33.85 2.69 4.43
C THR A 184 34.58 3.71 3.56
N GLU A 185 35.83 4.02 3.93
CA GLU A 185 36.69 4.84 3.09
C GLU A 185 36.83 4.21 1.71
N TYR A 186 36.86 5.06 0.68
CA TYR A 186 36.92 4.64 -0.71
C TYR A 186 38.32 4.09 -1.02
N SER A 187 38.67 2.92 -0.48
CA SER A 187 39.93 2.25 -0.75
C SER A 187 39.86 1.62 -2.14
N GLU A 188 40.13 2.44 -3.16
CA GLU A 188 40.58 2.08 -4.52
C GLU A 188 39.92 0.84 -5.20
N SER A 189 38.70 0.49 -4.84
CA SER A 189 38.03 -0.74 -5.31
C SER A 189 37.50 -0.64 -6.75
N ASN A 190 37.83 0.45 -7.46
CA ASN A 190 37.61 0.57 -8.90
C ASN A 190 38.49 -0.37 -9.74
N ASN A 191 39.36 -1.18 -9.14
CA ASN A 191 40.15 -2.17 -9.88
C ASN A 191 39.44 -3.50 -10.21
N ILE A 192 38.19 -3.72 -9.77
CA ILE A 192 37.51 -5.03 -9.97
C ILE A 192 36.56 -5.04 -11.18
N ASN A 193 36.05 -3.90 -11.65
CA ASN A 193 35.05 -3.89 -12.74
C ASN A 193 35.59 -3.66 -14.16
N ASN A 194 36.91 -3.46 -14.34
CA ASN A 194 37.50 -3.33 -15.69
C ASN A 194 37.93 -4.67 -16.32
N ASN A 195 37.81 -5.81 -15.62
CA ASN A 195 38.21 -7.13 -16.16
C ASN A 195 37.04 -8.02 -16.61
N LYS A 196 35.90 -7.43 -16.98
CA LYS A 196 34.75 -8.17 -17.55
C LYS A 196 34.31 -7.60 -18.90
N VAL A 197 35.28 -7.26 -19.73
CA VAL A 197 35.12 -7.12 -21.18
C VAL A 197 36.05 -8.15 -21.79
N ASP A 198 35.48 -9.08 -22.56
CA ASP A 198 36.10 -10.07 -23.46
C ASP A 198 35.54 -11.48 -23.20
N LYS A 199 34.32 -11.70 -23.70
CA LYS A 199 33.89 -12.91 -24.42
C LYS A 199 32.38 -12.84 -24.67
N GLU A 200 32.02 -12.33 -25.85
CA GLU A 200 30.84 -12.76 -26.60
C GLU A 200 30.98 -12.19 -28.03
N GLU A 201 31.78 -12.87 -28.84
CA GLU A 201 31.63 -12.86 -30.30
C GLU A 201 30.86 -14.12 -30.72
N ASP A 202 30.07 -13.93 -31.78
CA ASP A 202 29.41 -14.93 -32.63
C ASP A 202 28.10 -15.57 -32.14
N SER A 203 26.97 -15.02 -32.61
CA SER A 203 26.25 -15.69 -33.71
C SER A 203 25.22 -14.77 -34.41
N LYS A 204 25.25 -14.85 -35.74
CA LYS A 204 24.34 -14.21 -36.71
C LYS A 204 23.11 -15.10 -36.98
N HIS A 205 22.12 -14.48 -37.64
CA HIS A 205 20.91 -15.04 -38.27
C HIS A 205 19.71 -15.28 -37.33
N SER A 206 18.46 -14.92 -37.66
CA SER A 206 17.82 -14.71 -38.97
C SER A 206 16.54 -13.86 -38.83
N ASP A 207 16.19 -13.16 -39.92
CA ASP A 207 14.90 -12.52 -40.15
C ASP A 207 13.75 -13.51 -40.08
N ASN A 208 12.63 -13.13 -39.45
CA ASN A 208 11.32 -13.59 -39.90
C ASN A 208 10.20 -12.61 -39.53
N HIS A 209 9.56 -12.11 -40.59
CA HIS A 209 8.30 -11.39 -40.59
C HIS A 209 7.15 -12.34 -40.22
N SER A 210 6.50 -12.10 -39.09
CA SER A 210 5.10 -12.52 -38.90
C SER A 210 4.27 -11.33 -38.40
N LYS A 211 3.33 -10.91 -39.25
CA LYS A 211 2.30 -9.93 -38.92
C LYS A 211 1.26 -10.62 -38.05
N GLU A 212 1.38 -10.48 -36.74
CA GLU A 212 0.38 -10.97 -35.80
C GLU A 212 -0.50 -9.82 -35.30
N THR A 213 -1.80 -10.03 -35.41
CA THR A 213 -2.88 -9.10 -35.09
C THR A 213 -2.82 -8.63 -33.64
N LYS A 214 -2.54 -7.34 -33.45
CA LYS A 214 -2.58 -6.66 -32.13
C LYS A 214 -4.01 -6.63 -31.59
N LYS A 215 -4.40 -7.65 -30.83
CA LYS A 215 -5.44 -7.50 -29.81
C LYS A 215 -4.97 -6.45 -28.81
N ILE A 216 -5.75 -5.38 -28.67
CA ILE A 216 -5.59 -4.36 -27.64
C ILE A 216 -5.91 -5.03 -26.30
N GLN A 217 -4.95 -5.77 -25.76
CA GLN A 217 -4.97 -6.15 -24.35
C GLN A 217 -4.42 -4.95 -23.58
N ASN A 218 -5.22 -4.40 -22.67
CA ASN A 218 -4.84 -3.28 -21.82
C ASN A 218 -3.48 -3.54 -21.15
N PRO A 219 -2.41 -2.79 -21.49
CA PRO A 219 -1.06 -3.02 -20.95
C PRO A 219 -0.90 -2.58 -19.48
N ARG A 220 -2.00 -2.39 -18.74
CA ARG A 220 -1.99 -1.85 -17.38
C ARG A 220 -1.93 -2.91 -16.27
N SER A 221 -2.12 -4.20 -16.56
CA SER A 221 -2.29 -5.23 -15.51
C SER A 221 -1.01 -5.99 -15.13
N ARG A 222 0.16 -5.62 -15.66
CA ARG A 222 1.44 -6.28 -15.31
C ARG A 222 2.55 -5.27 -15.13
N GLN A 223 2.39 -4.34 -14.19
CA GLN A 223 3.57 -3.67 -13.63
C GLN A 223 4.37 -4.73 -12.88
N ARG A 224 5.37 -5.32 -13.56
CA ARG A 224 6.31 -6.23 -12.93
C ARG A 224 6.99 -5.45 -11.81
N ILE A 225 6.76 -5.85 -10.57
CA ILE A 225 7.46 -5.34 -9.41
C ILE A 225 8.94 -5.59 -9.68
N GLN A 226 9.66 -4.55 -10.08
CA GLN A 226 11.09 -4.65 -10.25
C GLN A 226 11.65 -4.69 -8.84
N ASN A 227 12.13 -5.85 -8.41
CA ASN A 227 12.94 -6.00 -7.19
C ASN A 227 14.21 -5.14 -7.36
N LYS A 228 14.09 -3.84 -7.07
CA LYS A 228 15.16 -2.85 -7.17
C LYS A 228 15.94 -2.81 -5.86
N SER A 229 16.35 -3.95 -5.34
CA SER A 229 17.53 -4.03 -4.47
C SER A 229 18.79 -3.97 -5.34
N LYS A 230 18.87 -3.01 -6.26
CA LYS A 230 20.15 -2.74 -6.94
C LYS A 230 21.12 -2.33 -5.84
N ALA A 231 22.30 -2.95 -5.84
CA ALA A 231 23.36 -2.58 -4.91
C ALA A 231 23.57 -1.06 -4.96
N TYR A 232 23.53 -0.42 -3.80
CA TYR A 232 23.77 1.00 -3.70
C TYR A 232 25.18 1.29 -4.18
N THR A 233 25.31 2.05 -5.27
CA THR A 233 26.60 2.34 -5.91
C THR A 233 26.86 3.84 -5.84
N ILE A 234 28.04 4.19 -5.37
CA ILE A 234 28.49 5.57 -5.21
C ILE A 234 29.41 5.92 -6.39
N GLN A 235 29.24 7.08 -7.01
CA GLN A 235 30.04 7.48 -8.18
C GLN A 235 31.34 8.19 -7.82
N SER A 236 31.35 8.97 -6.73
CA SER A 236 32.51 9.72 -6.28
C SER A 236 32.57 9.83 -4.76
N GLU A 237 33.77 10.03 -4.22
CA GLU A 237 33.96 10.26 -2.79
C GLU A 237 33.30 11.55 -2.30
N SER A 238 33.35 12.63 -3.09
CA SER A 238 32.66 13.87 -2.75
C SER A 238 31.15 13.67 -2.62
N GLN A 239 30.56 12.85 -3.49
CA GLN A 239 29.15 12.49 -3.44
C GLN A 239 28.84 11.61 -2.22
N ARG A 240 29.71 10.66 -1.89
CA ARG A 240 29.61 9.82 -0.67
C ARG A 240 29.49 10.67 0.58
N LEU A 241 30.44 11.58 0.78
CA LEU A 241 30.50 12.44 1.96
C LEU A 241 29.26 13.36 2.04
N LEU A 242 28.83 13.89 0.90
CA LEU A 242 27.61 14.70 0.82
C LEU A 242 26.38 13.90 1.24
N GLN A 243 26.23 12.69 0.70
CA GLN A 243 25.13 11.77 1.00
C GLN A 243 25.15 11.32 2.46
N LEU A 244 26.30 10.93 2.97
CA LEU A 244 26.47 10.53 4.37
C LEU A 244 26.12 11.67 5.32
N SER A 245 26.59 12.90 5.04
CA SER A 245 26.25 14.07 5.86
C SER A 245 24.74 14.36 5.85
N ALA A 246 24.07 14.14 4.72
CA ALA A 246 22.64 14.31 4.59
C ALA A 246 21.85 13.24 5.35
N VAL A 247 22.25 11.97 5.22
CA VAL A 247 21.66 10.85 5.97
C VAL A 247 21.78 11.07 7.48
N LYS A 248 22.98 11.46 7.97
CA LYS A 248 23.20 11.81 9.38
C LYS A 248 22.28 12.93 9.85
N ALA A 249 22.11 13.96 9.03
CA ALA A 249 21.25 15.09 9.36
C ALA A 249 19.76 14.70 9.42
N ILE A 250 19.29 13.88 8.49
CA ILE A 250 17.90 13.39 8.46
C ILE A 250 17.65 12.49 9.68
N ALA A 251 18.52 11.51 9.94
CA ALA A 251 18.34 10.54 11.03
C ALA A 251 18.37 11.19 12.43
N THR A 252 19.28 12.16 12.65
CA THR A 252 19.43 12.82 13.95
C THR A 252 18.55 14.05 14.12
N ASN A 253 17.79 14.43 13.09
CA ASN A 253 17.09 15.71 13.00
C ASN A 253 18.00 16.93 13.28
N THR A 254 19.30 16.81 13.01
CA THR A 254 20.31 17.85 13.28
C THR A 254 20.79 18.48 11.97
N PRO A 255 20.69 19.80 11.77
CA PRO A 255 21.14 20.46 10.55
C PRO A 255 22.62 20.20 10.23
N ARG A 256 22.95 20.13 8.93
CA ARG A 256 24.35 20.04 8.47
C ARG A 256 25.12 21.31 8.87
N PRO A 257 26.45 21.25 9.07
CA PRO A 257 27.27 22.43 9.32
C PRO A 257 26.97 23.56 8.31
N GLY A 258 26.85 24.78 8.80
CA GLY A 258 26.50 25.96 7.99
C GLY A 258 25.01 26.13 7.68
N HIS A 259 24.12 25.27 8.17
CA HIS A 259 22.67 25.38 7.99
C HIS A 259 21.97 25.49 9.35
N SER A 260 20.90 26.29 9.44
CA SER A 260 20.09 26.45 10.66
C SER A 260 18.93 25.46 10.77
N ILE A 261 18.50 24.88 9.64
CA ILE A 261 17.37 23.96 9.55
C ILE A 261 17.66 22.84 8.54
N LEU A 262 16.92 21.73 8.63
CA LEU A 262 16.90 20.71 7.56
C LEU A 262 16.21 21.28 6.31
N GLY A 263 17.03 21.85 5.42
CA GLY A 263 16.56 22.40 4.16
C GLY A 263 16.27 21.33 3.10
N MET A 264 15.54 21.73 2.06
CA MET A 264 15.27 20.89 0.87
C MET A 264 16.54 20.30 0.25
N GLY A 265 17.68 21.00 0.34
CA GLY A 265 18.97 20.51 -0.12
C GLY A 265 19.41 19.24 0.60
N THR A 266 19.25 19.17 1.92
CA THR A 266 19.60 17.98 2.72
C THR A 266 18.78 16.77 2.29
N TYR A 267 17.46 16.93 2.18
CA TYR A 267 16.55 15.89 1.70
C TYR A 267 16.84 15.45 0.27
N ARG A 268 17.18 16.38 -0.61
CA ARG A 268 17.56 16.07 -1.99
C ARG A 268 18.84 15.24 -2.04
N ASP A 269 19.86 15.65 -1.29
CA ASP A 269 21.18 15.01 -1.29
C ASP A 269 21.10 13.62 -0.61
N GLY A 270 20.27 13.46 0.42
CA GLY A 270 20.03 12.20 1.13
C GLY A 270 19.00 11.27 0.48
N ARG A 271 18.24 11.72 -0.53
CA ARG A 271 17.10 10.98 -1.11
C ARG A 271 17.46 9.55 -1.54
N LEU A 272 18.54 9.41 -2.30
CA LEU A 272 18.94 8.10 -2.85
C LEU A 272 19.33 7.11 -1.74
N PRO A 273 20.32 7.40 -0.87
CA PRO A 273 20.65 6.48 0.21
C PRO A 273 19.46 6.24 1.15
N TRP A 274 18.62 7.25 1.41
CA TRP A 274 17.44 7.09 2.26
C TRP A 274 16.41 6.10 1.69
N ILE A 275 16.21 6.09 0.37
CA ILE A 275 15.38 5.08 -0.31
C ILE A 275 15.96 3.68 -0.11
N HIS A 276 17.28 3.51 -0.26
CA HIS A 276 17.93 2.22 -0.06
C HIS A 276 17.90 1.76 1.40
N LEU A 277 18.09 2.67 2.35
CA LEU A 277 17.93 2.40 3.78
C LEU A 277 16.50 1.99 4.11
N GLY A 278 15.50 2.68 3.54
CA GLY A 278 14.11 2.28 3.66
C GLY A 278 13.86 0.86 3.16
N TRP A 279 14.46 0.45 2.03
CA TRP A 279 14.38 -0.92 1.54
C TRP A 279 14.99 -1.94 2.52
N GLU A 280 16.20 -1.69 3.03
CA GLU A 280 16.82 -2.56 4.04
C GLU A 280 15.95 -2.66 5.30
N TYR A 281 15.46 -1.52 5.77
CA TYR A 281 14.59 -1.45 6.94
C TYR A 281 13.29 -2.25 6.74
N THR A 282 12.66 -2.17 5.57
CA THR A 282 11.47 -3.00 5.27
C THR A 282 11.77 -4.50 5.24
N GLN A 283 13.03 -4.94 5.10
CA GLN A 283 13.39 -6.35 5.17
C GLN A 283 13.48 -6.86 6.61
N LEU A 284 13.63 -5.95 7.59
CA LEU A 284 13.58 -6.29 9.02
C LEU A 284 12.17 -6.64 9.51
N SER A 285 11.14 -6.40 8.69
CA SER A 285 9.76 -6.79 9.00
C SER A 285 9.59 -8.32 8.85
N SER A 286 10.29 -9.09 9.67
CA SER A 286 10.15 -10.54 9.76
C SER A 286 9.19 -10.88 10.89
N PRO A 287 8.19 -11.74 10.67
CA PRO A 287 7.25 -12.15 11.72
C PRO A 287 7.92 -12.93 12.87
N TRP A 288 9.20 -13.31 12.72
CA TRP A 288 9.92 -14.16 13.68
C TRP A 288 10.86 -13.41 14.62
N ASP A 289 11.18 -12.13 14.37
CA ASP A 289 12.14 -11.37 15.19
C ASP A 289 11.46 -10.20 15.91
N GLU A 290 11.17 -10.37 17.21
CA GLU A 290 10.48 -9.38 18.06
C GLU A 290 11.36 -8.19 18.46
N SER A 291 12.68 -8.32 18.35
CA SER A 291 13.62 -7.35 18.93
C SER A 291 13.79 -6.06 18.12
N CYS A 292 13.47 -6.06 16.82
CA CYS A 292 13.72 -4.95 15.89
C CYS A 292 12.43 -4.33 15.30
N ARG A 293 11.28 -4.43 15.98
CA ARG A 293 9.96 -4.21 15.36
C ARG A 293 9.38 -2.80 15.39
N CYS A 294 9.94 -1.89 16.18
CA CYS A 294 9.30 -0.59 16.45
C CYS A 294 9.07 0.20 15.16
N GLY A 295 7.81 0.37 14.76
CA GLY A 295 7.39 1.20 13.63
C GLY A 295 7.18 0.48 12.29
N LEU A 296 7.29 -0.85 12.25
CA LEU A 296 6.99 -1.68 11.06
C LEU A 296 5.66 -2.43 11.14
N GLU A 297 4.84 -2.17 12.15
CA GLU A 297 3.63 -2.91 12.47
C GLU A 297 2.62 -2.86 11.30
N GLU A 298 2.36 -1.68 10.75
CA GLU A 298 1.47 -1.49 9.59
C GLU A 298 1.97 -2.26 8.36
N LEU A 299 3.27 -2.19 8.07
CA LEU A 299 3.86 -2.89 6.93
C LEU A 299 3.72 -4.42 7.09
N MET A 300 3.91 -4.92 8.30
CA MET A 300 3.75 -6.35 8.60
C MET A 300 2.30 -6.82 8.41
N VAL A 301 1.31 -6.02 8.80
CA VAL A 301 -0.10 -6.32 8.50
C VAL A 301 -0.32 -6.43 7.00
N TYR A 302 0.23 -5.49 6.21
CA TYR A 302 0.12 -5.55 4.75
C TYR A 302 0.80 -6.79 4.16
N LYS A 303 2.02 -7.11 4.60
CA LYS A 303 2.74 -8.33 4.17
C LYS A 303 2.01 -9.61 4.54
N SER A 304 1.33 -9.65 5.70
CA SER A 304 0.55 -10.81 6.13
C SER A 304 -0.66 -11.12 5.24
N ARG A 305 -1.08 -10.14 4.40
CA ARG A 305 -2.21 -10.25 3.47
C ARG A 305 -1.76 -10.09 2.02
N ASP A 306 -0.65 -10.74 1.67
CA ASP A 306 -0.10 -10.80 0.31
C ASP A 306 0.34 -9.44 -0.25
N GLY A 307 0.68 -8.51 0.64
CA GLY A 307 1.24 -7.22 0.27
C GLY A 307 2.75 -7.31 0.00
N GLU A 308 3.18 -6.91 -1.18
CA GLU A 308 4.59 -6.80 -1.54
C GLU A 308 5.03 -5.34 -1.61
N VAL A 309 6.16 -5.00 -0.98
CA VAL A 309 6.76 -3.67 -1.12
C VAL A 309 7.26 -3.52 -2.54
N GLY A 310 6.65 -2.65 -3.33
CA GLY A 310 7.04 -2.39 -4.71
C GLY A 310 7.89 -1.13 -4.89
N ALA A 311 7.78 -0.17 -3.96
CA ALA A 311 8.59 1.04 -3.99
C ALA A 311 8.77 1.64 -2.59
N ILE A 312 9.87 2.37 -2.41
CA ILE A 312 10.06 3.30 -1.29
C ILE A 312 10.02 4.71 -1.85
N GLU A 313 9.09 5.51 -1.35
CA GLU A 313 8.91 6.90 -1.72
C GLU A 313 9.45 7.78 -0.59
N HIS A 314 10.29 8.75 -0.94
CA HIS A 314 10.77 9.76 0.00
C HIS A 314 9.94 11.04 -0.21
N LEU A 315 9.00 11.27 0.70
CA LEU A 315 8.11 12.42 0.71
C LEU A 315 8.83 13.65 1.25
N ALA A 316 8.64 14.78 0.58
CA ALA A 316 9.01 16.10 1.09
C ALA A 316 7.91 16.67 2.00
N HIS A 317 7.32 15.84 2.86
CA HIS A 317 6.28 16.30 3.79
C HIS A 317 6.87 17.29 4.79
N ARG A 318 6.10 18.30 5.22
CA ARG A 318 6.59 19.36 6.13
C ARG A 318 6.18 19.15 7.59
N GLU A 319 5.34 18.16 7.86
CA GLU A 319 4.90 17.89 9.24
C GLU A 319 6.04 17.29 10.06
N GLU A 320 6.34 17.95 11.16
CA GLU A 320 7.52 17.67 11.97
C GLU A 320 7.46 16.30 12.67
N SER A 321 6.27 15.88 13.13
CA SER A 321 6.05 14.57 13.77
C SER A 321 6.44 13.40 12.85
N TYR A 322 6.04 13.49 11.59
CA TYR A 322 6.30 12.50 10.56
C TYR A 322 7.77 12.48 10.14
N LEU A 323 8.35 13.67 9.93
CA LEU A 323 9.77 13.81 9.60
C LEU A 323 10.68 13.29 10.72
N ARG A 324 10.31 13.49 11.99
CA ARG A 324 11.09 13.03 13.14
C ARG A 324 11.17 11.50 13.23
N SER A 325 10.11 10.78 12.87
CA SER A 325 10.06 9.32 13.04
C SER A 325 10.50 8.55 11.79
N ALA A 326 9.95 8.87 10.63
CA ALA A 326 10.18 8.14 9.38
C ALA A 326 11.18 8.80 8.43
N GLY A 327 11.62 10.04 8.75
CA GLY A 327 12.54 10.80 7.89
C GLY A 327 11.97 11.08 6.50
N GLY A 328 10.64 11.09 6.37
CA GLY A 328 9.98 11.26 5.08
C GLY A 328 9.82 9.98 4.26
N ALA A 329 10.20 8.79 4.74
CA ALA A 329 10.09 7.56 3.97
C ALA A 329 8.72 6.88 4.11
N MET A 330 8.14 6.48 2.98
CA MET A 330 6.98 5.60 2.89
C MET A 330 7.30 4.39 2.04
N ALA A 331 6.78 3.23 2.42
CA ALA A 331 6.72 2.07 1.56
C ALA A 331 5.37 2.02 0.84
N ARG A 332 5.43 1.78 -0.47
CA ARG A 332 4.29 1.52 -1.32
C ARG A 332 4.18 0.02 -1.51
N VAL A 333 3.05 -0.52 -1.05
CA VAL A 333 2.75 -1.95 -1.07
C VAL A 333 1.72 -2.22 -2.16
N PHE A 334 1.92 -3.29 -2.92
CA PHE A 334 0.99 -3.78 -3.93
C PHE A 334 0.43 -5.12 -3.47
N PHE A 335 -0.88 -5.28 -3.61
CA PHE A 335 -1.53 -6.58 -3.36
C PHE A 335 -1.64 -7.31 -4.71
N VAL A 336 -1.13 -8.54 -4.78
CA VAL A 336 -1.02 -9.34 -6.00
C VAL A 336 -2.19 -10.30 -6.14
#